data_AF-A0AAW1QDS0-F1
#
_entry.id   AF-A0AAW1QDS0-F1
#
_cell.length_a   1.000
_cell.length_b   1.000
_cell.length_c   1.000
_cell.angle_alpha   90.00
_cell.angle_beta   90.00
_cell.angle_gamma   90.00
#
_symmetry.space_group_name_H-M   'P 1'
#
loop_
_entity.id
_entity.type
_entity.pdbx_description
1 polymer ?
#
loop_
_entity_poly.entity_id
_entity_poly.type
_entity_poly.pdbx_seq_one_letter_code
_entity_poly.pdbx_strand_id
1 'polypeptide(L)'
;MSMYIRAKRRKTTLFLHVDPTDTILEVKQRIQELLQQAPDRQRLFKGTTQLEDSKKLAEMQIGNDDILAMTFCQADGSWEEIDIASFDAERDLQ
;
A
#
# COMPACT_ATOMS: atom_id res chain seq x y z
N MET A 1 0.88 14.87 12.17
CA MET A 1 0.48 13.82 13.13
C MET A 1 0.88 12.53 12.45
N SER A 2 2.08 12.04 12.72
CA SER A 2 2.71 11.02 11.89
C SER A 2 2.20 9.62 12.22
N MET A 3 1.93 8.81 11.20
CA MET A 3 1.55 7.41 11.34
C MET A 3 2.45 6.50 10.48
N TYR A 4 2.39 5.20 10.76
CA TYR A 4 3.08 4.19 9.98
C TYR A 4 2.08 3.28 9.29
N ILE A 5 2.31 2.97 8.02
CA ILE A 5 1.52 2.00 7.27
C ILE A 5 2.42 0.90 6.74
N ARG A 6 1.83 -0.28 6.50
CA ARG A 6 2.53 -1.44 5.96
C ARG A 6 2.06 -1.71 4.54
N ALA A 7 2.91 -1.42 3.55
CA ALA A 7 2.65 -1.81 2.17
C ALA A 7 3.20 -3.22 1.94
N LYS A 8 2.31 -4.20 1.75
CA LYS A 8 2.64 -5.62 1.54
C LYS A 8 2.44 -6.02 0.08
N ARG A 9 3.41 -6.76 -0.46
CA ARG A 9 3.37 -7.38 -1.80
C ARG A 9 3.98 -8.77 -1.71
N ARG A 10 3.17 -9.83 -1.85
CA ARG A 10 3.64 -11.22 -1.73
C ARG A 10 4.38 -11.43 -0.40
N LYS A 11 5.71 -11.59 -0.46
CA LYS A 11 6.60 -11.78 0.70
C LYS A 11 7.30 -10.50 1.16
N THR A 12 7.14 -9.40 0.44
CA THR A 12 7.78 -8.12 0.74
C THR A 12 6.84 -7.25 1.58
N THR A 13 7.33 -6.72 2.70
CA THR A 13 6.62 -5.73 3.51
C THR A 13 7.47 -4.47 3.62
N LEU A 14 6.90 -3.33 3.28
CA LEU A 14 7.51 -2.01 3.43
C LEU A 14 6.84 -1.25 4.57
N PHE A 15 7.64 -0.63 5.42
CA PHE A 15 7.18 0.27 6.46
C PHE A 15 7.31 1.70 5.96
N LEU A 16 6.19 2.37 5.76
CA LEU A 16 6.16 3.75 5.26
C LEU A 16 5.69 4.68 6.36
N HIS A 17 6.43 5.78 6.53
CA HIS A 17 6.03 6.87 7.40
C HIS A 17 5.22 7.88 6.59
N VAL A 18 3.98 8.12 7.01
CA VAL A 18 3.01 8.94 6.28
C VAL A 18 2.15 9.72 7.26
N ASP A 19 1.53 10.79 6.81
CA ASP A 19 0.54 11.55 7.55
C ASP A 19 -0.87 11.27 7.00
N PRO A 20 -1.93 11.31 7.83
CA PRO A 20 -3.31 11.07 7.37
C PRO A 20 -3.78 12.09 6.32
N THR A 21 -3.10 13.24 6.22
CA THR A 21 -3.35 14.27 5.22
C THR A 21 -2.69 14.00 3.87
N ASP A 22 -1.71 13.08 3.83
CA ASP A 22 -1.02 12.70 2.61
C ASP A 22 -1.96 11.98 1.64
N THR A 23 -1.66 12.12 0.36
CA THR A 23 -2.37 11.46 -0.72
C THR A 23 -1.77 10.09 -1.03
N ILE A 24 -2.55 9.26 -1.71
CA ILE A 24 -2.06 7.99 -2.22
C ILE A 24 -0.89 8.19 -3.20
N LEU A 25 -0.88 9.30 -3.94
CA LEU A 25 0.25 9.67 -4.79
C LEU A 25 1.55 9.86 -4.00
N GLU A 26 1.51 10.58 -2.87
CA GLU A 26 2.66 10.77 -1.98
C GLU A 26 3.19 9.42 -1.48
N VAL A 27 2.29 8.51 -1.07
CA VAL A 27 2.67 7.15 -0.63
C VAL A 27 3.38 6.38 -1.74
N LYS A 28 2.88 6.43 -2.98
CA LYS A 28 3.52 5.81 -4.14
C LYS A 28 4.89 6.41 -4.45
N GLN A 29 5.06 7.72 -4.26
CA GLN A 29 6.36 8.37 -4.40
C GLN A 29 7.37 7.83 -3.38
N ARG A 30 6.97 7.64 -2.11
CA ARG A 30 7.84 7.01 -1.10
C ARG A 30 8.24 5.60 -1.48
N ILE A 31 7.32 4.82 -2.02
CA ILE A 31 7.62 3.47 -2.51
C ILE A 31 8.58 3.51 -3.69
N GLN A 32 8.42 4.48 -4.61
CA GLN A 32 9.36 4.70 -5.71
C GLN A 32 10.78 4.97 -5.19
N GLU A 33 10.95 5.76 -4.13
CA GLU A 33 12.28 6.01 -3.54
C GLU A 33 12.92 4.71 -3.01
N LEU A 34 12.12 3.82 -2.43
CA LEU A 34 12.60 2.56 -1.83
C LEU A 34 12.83 1.44 -2.85
N LEU A 35 11.94 1.29 -3.83
CA LEU A 35 11.94 0.18 -4.78
C LEU A 35 12.33 0.58 -6.21
N GLN A 36 12.58 1.87 -6.44
CA GLN A 36 12.91 2.44 -7.76
C GLN A 36 11.88 2.09 -8.86
N GLN A 37 10.61 1.92 -8.46
CA GLN A 37 9.51 1.61 -9.36
C GLN A 37 8.70 2.89 -9.65
N ALA A 38 8.34 3.15 -10.91
CA ALA A 38 7.55 4.32 -11.26
C ALA A 38 6.16 4.27 -10.59
N PRO A 39 5.65 5.36 -10.00
CA PRO A 39 4.37 5.38 -9.27
C PRO A 39 3.16 4.98 -10.14
N ASP A 40 3.26 5.20 -11.45
CA ASP A 40 2.25 4.80 -12.43
C ASP A 40 2.16 3.28 -12.59
N ARG A 41 3.28 2.58 -12.40
CA ARG A 41 3.37 1.11 -12.43
C ARG A 41 3.08 0.48 -11.07
N GLN A 42 2.51 1.23 -10.14
CA GLN A 42 2.15 0.76 -8.81
C GLN A 42 0.66 0.99 -8.53
N ARG A 43 0.01 -0.04 -8.00
CA ARG A 43 -1.35 0.05 -7.47
C ARG A 43 -1.36 -0.30 -6.00
N LEU A 44 -2.04 0.53 -5.23
CA LEU A 44 -2.28 0.32 -3.82
C LEU A 44 -3.74 -0.07 -3.63
N PHE A 45 -3.97 -1.02 -2.74
CA PHE A 45 -5.27 -1.56 -2.43
C PHE A 45 -5.46 -1.63 -0.92
N LYS A 46 -6.65 -1.29 -0.47
CA LYS A 46 -7.08 -1.56 0.89
C LYS A 46 -8.07 -2.72 0.85
N GLY A 47 -7.64 -3.90 1.32
CA GLY A 47 -8.35 -5.15 1.09
C GLY A 47 -8.51 -5.41 -0.41
N THR A 48 -9.74 -5.26 -0.91
CA THR A 48 -10.09 -5.45 -2.33
C THR A 48 -10.34 -4.15 -3.09
N THR A 49 -10.31 -3.00 -2.40
CA THR A 49 -10.61 -1.70 -3.01
C THR A 49 -9.33 -1.02 -3.49
N GLN A 50 -9.29 -0.69 -4.78
CA GLN A 50 -8.18 0.07 -5.35
C GLN A 50 -8.23 1.52 -4.85
N LEU A 51 -7.08 2.03 -4.41
CA LEU A 51 -6.92 3.39 -3.95
C LEU A 51 -6.55 4.31 -5.12
N GLU A 52 -7.22 5.46 -5.18
CA GLU A 52 -7.00 6.49 -6.20
C GLU A 52 -5.95 7.49 -5.70
N ASP A 53 -5.02 7.88 -6.59
CA ASP A 53 -3.92 8.83 -6.31
C ASP A 53 -4.40 10.17 -5.72
N SER A 54 -5.59 10.61 -6.12
CA SER A 54 -6.19 11.89 -5.74
C SER A 54 -6.83 11.88 -4.34
N LYS A 55 -6.99 10.71 -3.71
CA LYS A 55 -7.61 10.59 -2.39
C LYS A 55 -6.58 10.66 -1.26
N LYS A 56 -7.00 11.15 -0.10
CA LYS A 56 -6.16 11.18 1.10
C LYS A 56 -6.25 9.89 1.90
N LEU A 57 -5.21 9.57 2.66
CA LEU A 57 -5.18 8.41 3.54
C LEU A 57 -6.34 8.43 4.56
N ALA A 58 -6.63 9.60 5.14
CA ALA A 58 -7.76 9.77 6.06
C ALA A 58 -9.12 9.47 5.41
N GLU A 59 -9.33 9.85 4.14
CA GLU A 59 -10.58 9.60 3.42
C GLU A 59 -10.77 8.12 3.09
N MET A 60 -9.67 7.40 2.93
CA MET A 60 -9.65 5.95 2.75
C MET A 60 -9.72 5.18 4.06
N GLN A 61 -9.95 5.89 5.17
CA GLN A 61 -9.99 5.35 6.53
C GLN A 61 -8.71 4.57 6.87
N ILE A 62 -7.56 4.95 6.29
CA ILE A 62 -6.27 4.29 6.53
C ILE A 62 -5.72 4.85 7.83
N GLY A 63 -5.52 3.95 8.80
CA GLY A 63 -5.02 4.29 10.12
C GLY A 63 -3.54 4.00 10.29
N ASN A 64 -3.08 4.16 11.53
CA ASN A 64 -1.77 3.70 11.95
C ASN A 64 -1.73 2.17 12.03
N ASP A 65 -0.63 1.57 11.59
CA ASP A 65 -0.38 0.13 11.50
C ASP A 65 -1.26 -0.62 10.47
N ASP A 66 -2.01 0.11 9.65
CA ASP A 66 -2.88 -0.43 8.61
C ASP A 66 -2.05 -1.13 7.50
N ILE A 67 -2.67 -2.10 6.83
CA ILE A 67 -2.00 -2.94 5.83
C ILE A 67 -2.59 -2.64 4.46
N LEU A 68 -1.75 -2.13 3.57
CA LEU A 68 -2.09 -1.92 2.18
C LEU A 68 -1.48 -3.01 1.31
N ALA A 69 -2.28 -3.59 0.43
CA ALA A 69 -1.77 -4.45 -0.62
C ALA A 69 -1.18 -3.59 -1.75
N MET A 70 -0.05 -4.03 -2.28
CA MET A 70 0.66 -3.35 -3.35
C MET A 70 0.92 -4.31 -4.51
N THR A 71 0.63 -3.88 -5.74
CA THR A 71 0.93 -4.65 -6.95
C THR A 71 1.69 -3.80 -7.96
N PHE A 72 2.58 -4.44 -8.73
CA PHE A 72 3.30 -3.78 -9.80
C PHE A 72 2.86 -4.29 -11.17
N CYS A 73 2.94 -3.39 -12.15
CA CYS A 73 2.84 -3.76 -13.55
C CYS A 73 4.16 -4.42 -13.98
N GLN A 74 4.09 -5.66 -14.44
CA GLN A 74 5.24 -6.38 -14.98
C GLN A 74 5.62 -5.81 -16.36
N ALA A 75 6.83 -6.14 -16.83
CA ALA A 75 7.31 -5.69 -18.14
C ALA A 75 6.40 -6.13 -19.31
N ASP A 76 5.65 -7.21 -19.12
CA ASP A 76 4.67 -7.77 -20.05
C ASP A 76 3.34 -6.98 -20.12
N GLY A 77 3.15 -5.99 -19.23
CA GLY A 77 1.89 -5.24 -19.10
C GLY A 77 0.85 -5.90 -18.18
N SER A 78 1.15 -7.11 -17.71
CA SER A 78 0.34 -7.85 -16.74
C SER A 78 0.52 -7.29 -15.33
N TRP A 79 -0.59 -7.02 -14.62
CA TRP A 79 -0.56 -6.62 -13.21
C TRP A 79 -0.39 -7.83 -12.31
N GLU A 80 0.44 -7.71 -11.28
CA GLU A 80 0.50 -8.75 -10.26
C GLU A 80 -0.81 -8.87 -9.49
N GLU A 81 -1.14 -10.11 -9.15
CA GLU A 81 -2.27 -10.41 -8.28
C GLU A 81 -2.00 -9.92 -6.85
N ILE A 82 -3.08 -9.51 -6.18
CA ILE A 82 -3.04 -9.11 -4.77
C ILE A 82 -2.82 -10.37 -3.94
N ASP A 83 -1.56 -10.68 -3.70
CA ASP A 83 -1.15 -11.79 -2.85
C ASP A 83 -0.66 -11.22 -1.51
N ILE A 84 -1.61 -10.94 -0.63
CA ILE A 84 -1.37 -10.71 0.80
C ILE A 84 -1.75 -12.00 1.54
N ALA A 85 -1.14 -13.11 1.14
CA ALA A 85 -1.42 -14.41 1.74
C ALA A 85 -1.06 -14.40 3.24
N SER A 86 -2.10 -14.40 4.07
CA SER A 86 -2.19 -15.16 5.33
C SER A 86 -1.40 -14.71 6.55
N PHE A 87 -0.69 -13.58 6.56
CA PHE A 87 -0.10 -13.09 7.83
C PHE A 87 -1.09 -12.34 8.75
N ASP A 88 -2.36 -12.22 8.36
CA ASP A 88 -3.42 -11.55 9.15
C ASP A 88 -4.43 -12.55 9.76
N ALA A 89 -4.08 -13.84 9.86
CA ALA A 89 -4.94 -14.84 10.48
C ALA A 89 -4.76 -14.98 12.01
N GLU A 90 -3.93 -14.16 12.67
CA GLU A 90 -3.59 -14.33 14.10
C GLU A 90 -3.86 -13.09 14.99
N ARG A 91 -4.71 -12.14 14.58
CA ARG A 91 -5.14 -11.04 15.47
C ARG A 91 -6.64 -10.96 15.74
N ASP A 92 -7.37 -12.05 15.51
CA ASP A 92 -8.71 -12.26 16.07
C ASP A 92 -8.66 -13.32 17.19
N LEU A 93 -7.90 -13.04 18.25
CA LEU A 93 -8.10 -13.68 19.55
C LEU A 93 -7.44 -12.84 20.67
N GLN A 94 -8.13 -11.77 21.08
CA GLN A 94 -7.98 -11.25 22.45
C GLN A 94 -9.27 -10.59 22.93
#